data_AF-A0A7C6H4Z8-F1
#
_entry.id   AF-A0A7C6H4Z8-F1
#
_cell.length_a   1.000
_cell.length_b   1.000
_cell.length_c   1.000
_cell.angle_alpha   90.00
_cell.angle_beta   90.00
_cell.angle_gamma   90.00
#
_symmetry.space_group_name_H-M   'P 1'
#
loop_
_entity.id
_entity.type
_entity.pdbx_description
1 polymer ?
#
loop_
_entity_poly.entity_id
_entity_poly.type
_entity_poly.pdbx_seq_one_letter_code
_entity_poly.pdbx_strand_id
1 'polypeptide(L)'
;MRTTGDQEEVCILEAIRTANMHRDEVAESLVDNSVLIIAAATARRALTVREISTVTNIPLATCYKIVEKMSTLGLLAETGKVRTSTRGKASMYTASMRSFSVDLTNGSIDMHVTWKNGQIMNINREVCMTVPQGEVPAGADASLGMMAK
;
A
#
# COMPACT_ATOMS: atom_id res chain seq x y z
N MET A 1 13.84 -26.23 -18.85
CA MET A 1 13.62 -24.89 -19.45
C MET A 1 12.60 -24.20 -18.58
N ARG A 2 12.96 -23.16 -17.82
CA ARG A 2 11.96 -22.34 -17.12
C ARG A 2 11.20 -21.54 -18.17
N THR A 3 9.87 -21.61 -18.16
CA THR A 3 9.06 -20.78 -19.04
C THR A 3 9.11 -19.32 -18.55
N THR A 4 8.82 -18.37 -19.43
CA THR A 4 8.78 -16.94 -19.06
C THR A 4 7.79 -16.66 -17.93
N GLY A 5 6.73 -17.47 -17.82
CA GLY A 5 5.76 -17.42 -16.72
C GLY A 5 6.36 -17.80 -15.37
N ASP A 6 7.17 -18.86 -15.32
CA ASP A 6 7.83 -19.30 -14.08
C ASP A 6 8.77 -18.21 -13.52
N GLN A 7 9.42 -17.44 -14.40
CA GLN A 7 10.31 -16.36 -13.99
C GLN A 7 9.53 -15.16 -13.44
N GLU A 8 8.41 -14.79 -14.07
CA GLU A 8 7.54 -13.72 -13.57
C GLU A 8 6.98 -14.08 -12.18
N GLU A 9 6.55 -15.32 -11.99
CA GLU A 9 6.03 -15.79 -10.72
C GLU A 9 7.07 -15.69 -9.59
N VAL A 10 8.32 -16.09 -9.85
CA VAL A 10 9.42 -15.96 -8.88
C VAL A 10 9.64 -14.49 -8.49
N CYS A 11 9.67 -13.57 -9.46
CA CYS A 11 9.84 -12.15 -9.20
C CYS A 11 8.68 -11.57 -8.36
N ILE A 12 7.44 -12.02 -8.60
CA ILE A 12 6.27 -11.63 -7.80
C ILE A 12 6.40 -12.14 -6.37
N LEU A 13 6.81 -13.39 -6.17
CA LEU A 13 7.01 -13.97 -4.83
C LEU A 13 8.10 -13.24 -4.05
N GLU A 14 9.20 -12.86 -4.71
CA GLU A 14 10.25 -12.03 -4.10
C GLU A 14 9.73 -10.64 -3.72
N ALA A 15 8.97 -9.98 -4.59
CA ALA A 15 8.36 -8.68 -4.29
C ALA A 15 7.40 -8.76 -3.10
N ILE A 16 6.55 -9.80 -3.02
CA ILE A 16 5.64 -10.01 -1.89
C ILE A 16 6.43 -10.23 -0.58
N ARG A 17 7.54 -10.98 -0.63
CA ARG A 17 8.42 -11.14 0.53
C ARG A 17 8.98 -9.79 0.99
N THR A 18 9.44 -8.96 0.06
CA THR A 18 9.95 -7.61 0.36
C THR A 18 8.86 -6.72 0.96
N ALA A 19 7.65 -6.74 0.42
CA ALA A 19 6.52 -5.95 0.94
C ALA A 19 6.16 -6.35 2.37
N ASN A 20 6.20 -7.65 2.69
CA ASN A 20 5.97 -8.14 4.05
C ASN A 20 7.06 -7.72 5.04
N MET A 21 8.26 -7.33 4.58
CA MET A 21 9.32 -6.77 5.43
C MET A 21 9.17 -5.26 5.66
N HIS A 22 8.40 -4.55 4.84
CA HIS A 22 8.22 -3.09 4.85
C HIS A 22 6.75 -2.71 5.04
N ARG A 23 6.07 -3.34 6.00
CA ARG A 23 4.61 -3.28 6.14
C ARG A 23 4.11 -1.84 6.33
N ASP A 24 4.78 -1.08 7.17
CA ASP A 24 4.37 0.29 7.50
C ASP A 24 4.58 1.24 6.32
N GLU A 25 5.72 1.13 5.64
CA GLU A 25 6.01 1.93 4.44
C GLU A 25 5.09 1.56 3.26
N VAL A 26 4.70 0.29 3.16
CA VAL A 26 3.69 -0.15 2.20
C VAL A 26 2.34 0.51 2.50
N ALA A 27 1.89 0.52 3.76
CA ALA A 27 0.64 1.18 4.15
C ALA A 27 0.66 2.67 3.80
N GLU A 28 1.76 3.37 4.12
CA GLU A 28 1.92 4.78 3.81
C GLU A 28 2.02 5.05 2.31
N SER A 29 2.58 4.12 1.54
CA SER A 29 2.65 4.26 0.08
C SER A 29 1.31 3.98 -0.60
N LEU A 30 0.46 3.11 -0.06
CA LEU A 30 -0.82 2.71 -0.68
C LEU A 30 -1.92 3.76 -0.58
N VAL A 31 -1.73 4.83 0.21
CA VAL A 31 -2.63 5.99 0.22
C VAL A 31 -2.27 7.06 -0.83
N ASP A 32 -1.12 6.92 -1.52
CA ASP A 32 -0.75 7.80 -2.62
C ASP A 32 -1.50 7.43 -3.90
N ASN A 33 -2.30 8.37 -4.41
CA ASN A 33 -3.09 8.19 -5.62
C ASN A 33 -2.23 7.75 -6.84
N SER A 34 -1.01 8.27 -6.97
CA SER A 34 -0.12 7.92 -8.08
C SER A 34 0.36 6.48 -7.98
N VAL A 35 0.60 5.99 -6.76
CA VAL A 35 0.95 4.59 -6.49
C VAL A 35 -0.20 3.67 -6.87
N LEU A 36 -1.43 4.01 -6.48
CA LEU A 36 -2.63 3.25 -6.83
C LEU A 36 -2.86 3.20 -8.35
N ILE A 37 -2.69 4.33 -9.05
CA ILE A 37 -2.80 4.41 -10.51
C ILE A 37 -1.78 3.50 -11.20
N ILE A 38 -0.52 3.53 -10.76
CA ILE A 38 0.54 2.69 -11.35
C ILE A 38 0.31 1.20 -11.04
N ALA A 39 -0.11 0.86 -9.82
CA ALA A 39 -0.45 -0.52 -9.46
C ALA A 39 -1.60 -1.04 -10.34
N ALA A 40 -2.65 -0.24 -10.55
CA ALA A 40 -3.76 -0.61 -11.43
C ALA A 40 -3.32 -0.78 -12.89
N ALA A 41 -2.47 0.14 -13.41
CA ALA A 41 -1.96 0.08 -14.78
C ALA A 41 -1.12 -1.18 -15.06
N THR A 42 -0.40 -1.67 -14.04
CA THR A 42 0.51 -2.82 -14.11
C THR A 42 -0.10 -4.12 -13.57
N ALA A 43 -1.39 -4.12 -13.21
CA ALA A 43 -2.03 -5.28 -12.58
C ALA A 43 -2.16 -6.49 -13.54
N ARG A 44 -2.48 -6.23 -14.82
CA ARG A 44 -2.80 -7.27 -15.82
C ARG A 44 -1.65 -7.66 -16.74
N ARG A 45 -0.65 -6.79 -16.91
CA ARG A 45 0.53 -7.06 -17.74
C ARG A 45 1.72 -6.25 -17.25
N ALA A 46 2.91 -6.76 -17.49
CA ALA A 46 4.13 -6.02 -17.20
C ALA A 46 4.30 -4.82 -18.18
N LEU A 47 4.81 -3.69 -17.67
CA LEU A 47 5.05 -2.46 -18.41
C LEU A 47 6.45 -1.91 -18.13
N THR A 48 7.06 -1.29 -19.14
CA THR A 48 8.20 -0.38 -18.92
C THR A 48 7.74 0.91 -18.24
N VAL A 49 8.66 1.63 -17.58
CA VAL A 49 8.38 2.96 -17.00
C VAL A 49 7.83 3.95 -18.05
N ARG A 50 8.29 3.84 -19.31
CA ARG A 50 7.81 4.67 -20.41
C ARG A 50 6.36 4.36 -20.77
N GLU A 51 6.01 3.08 -20.84
CA GLU A 51 4.62 2.67 -21.05
C GLU A 51 3.73 3.12 -19.89
N ILE A 52 4.19 2.96 -18.63
CA ILE A 52 3.49 3.44 -17.44
C ILE A 52 3.19 4.93 -17.57
N SER A 53 4.19 5.76 -17.88
CA SER A 53 4.02 7.20 -18.09
C SER A 53 2.99 7.51 -19.18
N THR A 54 3.01 6.76 -20.28
CA THR A 54 2.08 6.95 -21.40
C THR A 54 0.64 6.60 -21.03
N VAL A 55 0.40 5.51 -20.31
CA VAL A 55 -0.97 5.05 -19.99
C VAL A 55 -1.58 5.76 -18.79
N THR A 56 -0.76 6.28 -17.89
CA THR A 56 -1.21 6.97 -16.65
C THR A 56 -1.23 8.49 -16.78
N ASN A 57 -0.66 9.05 -17.85
CA ASN A 57 -0.39 10.49 -18.02
C ASN A 57 0.49 11.11 -16.90
N ILE A 58 1.18 10.29 -16.10
CA ILE A 58 2.16 10.77 -15.13
C ILE A 58 3.44 11.14 -15.89
N PRO A 59 4.06 12.31 -15.64
CA PRO A 59 5.29 12.71 -16.32
C PRO A 59 6.41 11.67 -16.16
N LEU A 60 7.17 11.41 -17.22
CA LEU A 60 8.14 10.31 -17.27
C LEU A 60 9.16 10.33 -16.11
N ALA A 61 9.71 11.51 -15.79
CA ALA A 61 10.65 11.66 -14.67
C ALA A 61 10.01 11.33 -13.32
N THR A 62 8.72 11.63 -13.14
CA THR A 62 7.95 11.29 -11.96
C THR A 62 7.67 9.79 -11.90
N CYS A 63 7.32 9.15 -13.03
CA CYS A 63 7.17 7.69 -13.08
C CYS A 63 8.43 6.95 -12.66
N TYR A 64 9.63 7.40 -13.07
CA TYR A 64 10.87 6.76 -12.63
C TYR A 64 11.00 6.75 -11.10
N LYS A 65 10.76 7.90 -10.45
CA LYS A 65 10.83 8.03 -8.99
C LYS A 65 9.80 7.13 -8.28
N ILE A 66 8.56 7.12 -8.77
CA ILE A 66 7.49 6.35 -8.12
C ILE A 66 7.69 4.85 -8.35
N VAL A 67 8.05 4.41 -9.56
CA VAL A 67 8.32 3.00 -9.86
C VAL A 67 9.51 2.49 -9.05
N GLU A 68 10.57 3.28 -8.90
CA GLU A 68 11.72 2.93 -8.06
C GLU A 68 11.31 2.74 -6.59
N LYS A 69 10.52 3.67 -6.03
CA LYS A 69 9.95 3.54 -4.68
C LYS A 69 9.09 2.28 -4.55
N MET A 70 8.15 2.09 -5.47
CA MET A 70 7.23 0.95 -5.45
C MET A 70 7.96 -0.39 -5.59
N SER A 71 8.98 -0.47 -6.43
CA SER A 71 9.81 -1.67 -6.59
C SER A 71 10.62 -1.96 -5.32
N THR A 72 11.15 -0.92 -4.67
CA THR A 72 11.90 -1.06 -3.42
C THR A 72 11.03 -1.58 -2.29
N LEU A 73 9.76 -1.16 -2.24
CA LEU A 73 8.76 -1.63 -1.27
C LEU A 73 8.11 -2.97 -1.64
N GLY A 74 8.43 -3.55 -2.80
CA GLY A 74 7.82 -4.81 -3.25
C GLY A 74 6.38 -4.67 -3.76
N LEU A 75 5.88 -3.46 -4.01
CA LEU A 75 4.59 -3.21 -4.66
C LEU A 75 4.62 -3.49 -6.18
N LEU A 76 5.80 -3.40 -6.79
CA LEU A 76 6.07 -3.84 -8.16
C LEU A 76 7.17 -4.91 -8.17
N ALA A 77 7.00 -5.91 -9.02
CA ALA A 77 8.03 -6.89 -9.35
C ALA A 77 8.68 -6.54 -10.69
N GLU A 78 10.02 -6.48 -10.74
CA GLU A 78 10.77 -6.41 -11.99
C GLU A 78 10.83 -7.80 -12.63
N THR A 79 10.14 -7.99 -13.76
CA THR A 79 9.91 -9.32 -14.38
C THR A 79 10.85 -9.62 -15.55
N GLY A 80 11.69 -8.66 -15.93
CA GLY A 80 12.66 -8.84 -17.01
C GLY A 80 12.96 -7.53 -17.73
N LYS A 81 13.61 -7.66 -18.89
CA LYS A 81 14.03 -6.52 -19.71
C LYS A 81 13.64 -6.70 -21.17
N VAL A 82 13.10 -5.66 -21.79
CA VAL A 82 12.75 -5.62 -23.21
C VAL A 82 13.70 -4.71 -23.98
N ARG A 83 13.99 -5.06 -25.25
CA ARG A 83 14.83 -4.23 -26.12
C ARG A 83 14.00 -3.06 -26.65
N THR A 84 14.50 -1.84 -26.48
CA THR A 84 13.86 -0.63 -27.02
C THR A 84 14.48 -0.24 -28.35
N SER A 85 13.73 0.45 -29.21
CA SER A 85 14.19 0.90 -30.54
C SER A 85 15.29 1.96 -30.49
N THR A 86 15.47 2.66 -29.37
CA THR A 86 16.31 3.87 -29.28
C THR A 86 17.42 3.80 -28.23
N ARG A 87 17.22 3.16 -27.08
CA ARG A 87 18.21 3.12 -25.97
C ARG A 87 18.17 1.81 -25.21
N GLY A 88 18.82 0.77 -25.73
CA GLY A 88 19.15 -0.42 -24.95
C GLY A 88 17.96 -1.20 -24.39
N LYS A 89 18.19 -1.87 -23.26
CA LYS A 89 17.21 -2.72 -22.54
C LYS A 89 16.48 -1.89 -21.48
N ALA A 90 15.15 -2.00 -21.42
CA ALA A 90 14.31 -1.38 -20.39
C ALA A 90 13.67 -2.44 -19.50
N SER A 91 13.67 -2.21 -18.18
CA SER A 91 13.03 -3.10 -17.22
C SER A 91 11.51 -3.05 -17.29
N MET A 92 10.87 -4.19 -17.05
CA MET A 92 9.43 -4.41 -17.08
C MET A 92 8.91 -4.66 -15.67
N TYR A 93 7.80 -4.00 -15.30
CA TYR A 93 7.22 -4.06 -13.96
C TYR A 93 5.77 -4.52 -13.99
N THR A 94 5.42 -5.42 -13.08
CA THR A 94 4.05 -5.90 -12.84
C THR A 94 3.68 -5.66 -11.38
N ALA A 95 2.41 -5.37 -11.07
CA ALA A 95 1.98 -5.25 -9.68
C ALA A 95 2.10 -6.61 -8.96
N SER A 96 2.58 -6.62 -7.72
CA SER A 96 2.59 -7.81 -6.86
C SER A 96 1.24 -8.05 -6.16
N MET A 97 0.46 -6.98 -6.02
CA MET A 97 -0.86 -6.97 -5.39
C MET A 97 -1.98 -7.33 -6.37
N ARG A 98 -3.01 -8.01 -5.85
CA ARG A 98 -4.26 -8.34 -6.55
C ARG A 98 -5.37 -7.35 -6.23
N SER A 99 -5.56 -7.03 -4.95
CA SER A 99 -6.57 -6.07 -4.49
C SER A 99 -6.13 -5.37 -3.21
N PHE A 100 -6.71 -4.19 -2.99
CA PHE A 100 -6.52 -3.34 -1.83
C PHE A 100 -7.87 -2.77 -1.41
N SER A 101 -8.18 -2.81 -0.11
CA SER A 101 -9.28 -2.07 0.48
C SER A 101 -8.81 -1.37 1.75
N VAL A 102 -9.47 -0.25 2.05
CA VAL A 102 -9.25 0.52 3.27
C VAL A 102 -10.60 0.78 3.90
N ASP A 103 -10.74 0.40 5.16
CA ASP A 103 -11.91 0.64 5.97
C ASP A 103 -11.55 1.63 7.09
N LEU A 104 -12.44 2.59 7.33
CA LEU A 104 -12.29 3.62 8.37
C LEU A 104 -13.42 3.45 9.37
N THR A 105 -13.14 2.94 10.56
CA THR A 105 -14.17 2.60 11.54
C THR A 105 -13.69 2.93 12.96
N ASN A 106 -14.52 3.55 13.79
CA ASN A 106 -14.24 3.78 15.22
C ASN A 106 -12.86 4.38 15.55
N GLY A 107 -12.32 5.24 14.67
CA GLY A 107 -10.99 5.83 14.86
C GLY A 107 -9.81 4.92 14.51
N SER A 108 -10.05 3.76 13.87
CA SER A 108 -9.03 2.93 13.23
C SER A 108 -9.05 3.05 11.71
N ILE A 109 -7.88 2.82 11.11
CA ILE A 109 -7.70 2.60 9.68
C ILE A 109 -7.30 1.14 9.51
N ASP A 110 -8.13 0.37 8.83
CA ASP A 110 -7.92 -1.03 8.53
C ASP A 110 -7.64 -1.20 7.05
N MET A 111 -6.42 -1.62 6.71
CA MET A 111 -5.97 -1.84 5.35
C MET A 111 -5.85 -3.33 5.07
N HIS A 112 -6.49 -3.77 3.99
CA HIS A 112 -6.48 -5.16 3.55
C HIS A 112 -5.83 -5.26 2.18
N VAL A 113 -4.67 -5.92 2.13
CA VAL A 113 -3.95 -6.20 0.89
C VAL A 113 -4.06 -7.68 0.58
N THR A 114 -4.57 -8.02 -0.60
CA THR A 114 -4.49 -9.38 -1.14
C THR A 114 -3.42 -9.44 -2.22
N TRP A 115 -2.43 -10.30 -2.02
CA TRP A 115 -1.32 -10.48 -2.95
C TRP A 115 -1.69 -11.41 -4.12
N LYS A 116 -0.91 -11.36 -5.21
CA LYS A 116 -1.15 -12.25 -6.37
C LYS A 116 -1.00 -13.74 -6.02
N ASN A 117 -0.16 -14.10 -5.05
CA ASN A 117 -0.04 -15.47 -4.55
C ASN A 117 -1.18 -15.91 -3.59
N GLY A 118 -2.16 -15.03 -3.35
CA GLY A 118 -3.32 -15.32 -2.47
C GLY A 118 -3.07 -15.06 -0.98
N GLN A 119 -1.84 -14.71 -0.57
CA GLN A 119 -1.58 -14.27 0.80
C GLN A 119 -2.29 -12.94 1.09
N ILE A 120 -2.65 -12.74 2.35
CA ILE A 120 -3.32 -11.53 2.82
C ILE A 120 -2.41 -10.83 3.83
N MET A 121 -2.28 -9.52 3.69
CA MET A 121 -1.69 -8.64 4.68
C MET A 121 -2.75 -7.67 5.20
N ASN A 122 -3.02 -7.75 6.50
CA ASN A 122 -3.88 -6.80 7.21
C ASN A 122 -3.01 -5.85 8.01
N ILE A 123 -3.29 -4.55 7.94
CA ILE A 123 -2.62 -3.51 8.71
C ILE A 123 -3.71 -2.71 9.41
N ASN A 124 -3.66 -2.66 10.74
CA ASN A 124 -4.54 -1.83 11.55
C ASN A 124 -3.72 -0.65 12.11
N ARG A 125 -4.26 0.56 11.99
CA ARG A 125 -3.69 1.77 12.58
C ARG A 125 -4.75 2.46 13.41
N GLU A 126 -4.62 2.38 14.73
CA GLU A 126 -5.41 3.19 15.66
C GLU A 126 -4.96 4.65 15.59
N VAL A 127 -5.91 5.57 15.36
CA VAL A 127 -5.64 7.02 15.24
C VAL A 127 -6.16 7.75 16.47
N CYS A 128 -7.35 7.41 16.95
CA CYS A 128 -7.91 7.97 18.17
C CYS A 128 -7.83 6.94 19.29
N MET A 129 -7.04 7.23 20.33
CA MET A 129 -7.21 6.51 21.59
C MET A 129 -8.58 6.88 22.15
N THR A 130 -9.41 5.87 22.45
CA THR A 130 -10.59 6.10 23.28
C THR A 130 -10.10 6.65 24.61
N VAL A 131 -10.37 7.92 24.88
CA VAL A 131 -10.21 8.47 26.23
C VAL A 131 -11.09 7.57 27.12
N PRO A 132 -10.55 6.91 28.16
CA PRO A 132 -11.41 6.24 29.12
C PRO A 132 -12.39 7.28 29.62
N GLN A 133 -13.69 7.09 29.38
CA GLN A 133 -14.70 7.90 30.05
C GLN A 133 -14.50 7.64 31.53
N GLY A 134 -13.83 8.56 32.21
CA GLY A 134 -13.64 8.49 33.65
C GLY A 134 -15.00 8.30 34.29
N GLU A 135 -15.11 7.29 35.14
CA GLU A 135 -16.24 7.10 36.03
C GLU A 135 -16.55 8.45 36.69
N VAL A 136 -17.75 8.98 36.42
CA VAL A 136 -18.28 10.10 37.17
C VAL A 136 -18.29 9.65 38.63
N PRO A 137 -17.58 10.32 39.57
CA PRO A 137 -17.64 9.93 40.96
C PRO A 137 -19.07 10.14 41.42
N ALA A 138 -19.77 9.04 41.72
CA ALA A 138 -21.06 9.08 42.40
C ALA A 138 -20.82 9.60 43.83
N GLY A 139 -20.97 10.91 44.02
CA GLY A 139 -20.89 11.50 45.36
C GLY A 139 -20.50 12.97 45.38
N ALA A 140 -21.38 13.85 44.92
CA ALA A 140 -21.30 15.28 45.22
C ALA A 140 -22.69 15.91 45.27
N ASP A 141 -23.58 15.36 46.08
CA ASP A 141 -24.76 16.07 46.58
C ASP A 141 -25.00 15.69 48.03
N ALA A 142 -24.19 16.25 48.93
CA ALA A 142 -24.54 16.36 50.32
C ALA A 142 -23.88 17.60 50.96
N SER A 143 -24.75 18.43 51.53
CA SER A 143 -24.50 19.55 52.45
C SER A 143 -24.08 20.89 51.83
N LEU A 144 -25.05 21.80 51.74
CA LEU A 144 -24.86 23.19 52.16
C LEU A 144 -26.21 23.91 52.34
N GLY A 145 -26.52 24.23 53.60
CA GLY A 145 -27.19 25.49 53.92
C GLY A 145 -28.68 25.44 54.27
N MET A 146 -29.02 25.11 55.51
CA MET A 146 -30.16 25.72 56.19
C MET A 146 -29.77 26.09 57.61
N MET A 147 -29.20 27.28 57.76
CA MET A 147 -29.28 28.08 58.99
C MET A 147 -30.15 29.29 58.64
N ALA A 148 -31.36 29.33 59.17
CA ALA A 148 -32.12 30.56 59.33
C ALA A 148 -32.58 30.61 60.79
N LYS A 149 -32.28 31.75 61.40
CA LYS A 149 -32.60 32.17 62.77
C LYS A 149 -34.09 32.10 63.08
#